data_AF-A0A1E4FZY8-F1
#
_entry.id   AF-A0A1E4FZY8-F1
#
_cell.length_a   1.000
_cell.length_b   1.000
_cell.length_c   1.000
_cell.angle_alpha   90.00
_cell.angle_beta   90.00
_cell.angle_gamma   90.00
#
_symmetry.space_group_name_H-M   'P 1'
#
loop_
_entity.id
_entity.type
_entity.pdbx_description
1 polymer ?
#
loop_
_entity_poly.entity_id
_entity_poly.type
_entity_poly.pdbx_seq_one_letter_code
_entity_poly.pdbx_strand_id
1 'polypeptide(L)'
;MLRLALVLLALFAPPAAGAEALVDRALNAALAAFQAAKPHLGRELFGVDVAAYSDALALGRFRSGHWGGTVAVDLVSGDAKEAGCGRYAAFVRLPPRDGVIALVLCPEFSTPGADALRRLTILHEMVHVVAGPDECRAMAFAARIEHLALGRFTPVERYWRANGCAGTGFSLP
;
A
#
# COMPACT_ATOMS: atom_id res chain seq x y z
N MET A 1 -10.03 -58.04 -3.10
CA MET A 1 -10.68 -56.71 -3.06
C MET A 1 -9.99 -55.85 -2.01
N LEU A 2 -9.92 -54.54 -2.23
CA LEU A 2 -9.57 -53.51 -1.21
C LEU A 2 -8.08 -53.15 -0.97
N ARG A 3 -7.29 -52.74 -1.98
CA ARG A 3 -6.00 -52.03 -1.75
C ARG A 3 -5.67 -50.90 -2.75
N LEU A 4 -6.65 -50.33 -3.44
CA LEU A 4 -6.39 -49.32 -4.49
C LEU A 4 -7.24 -48.04 -4.37
N ALA A 5 -7.54 -47.59 -3.15
CA ALA A 5 -8.46 -46.46 -2.94
C ALA A 5 -7.92 -45.32 -2.05
N LEU A 6 -6.60 -45.24 -1.81
CA LEU A 6 -6.03 -44.26 -0.87
C LEU A 6 -5.01 -43.26 -1.45
N VAL A 7 -4.87 -43.17 -2.78
CA VAL A 7 -3.87 -42.26 -3.41
C VAL A 7 -4.52 -41.05 -4.11
N LEU A 8 -5.84 -41.04 -4.32
CA LEU A 8 -6.51 -39.95 -5.06
C LEU A 8 -6.94 -38.73 -4.23
N LEU A 9 -6.79 -38.73 -2.90
CA LEU A 9 -7.22 -37.60 -2.06
C LEU A 9 -6.16 -36.50 -1.84
N ALA A 10 -4.93 -36.66 -2.33
CA ALA A 10 -3.87 -35.67 -2.15
C ALA A 10 -3.84 -34.58 -3.25
N LEU A 11 -4.76 -34.59 -4.22
CA LEU A 11 -4.80 -33.66 -5.36
C LEU A 11 -5.72 -32.44 -5.18
N PHE A 12 -6.35 -32.27 -4.01
CA PHE A 12 -7.22 -31.12 -3.70
C PHE A 12 -6.62 -30.15 -2.70
N ALA A 13 -5.30 -29.90 -2.76
CA ALA A 13 -4.74 -28.72 -2.10
C ALA A 13 -5.12 -27.49 -2.95
N PRO A 14 -5.96 -26.54 -2.46
CA PRO A 14 -6.21 -25.30 -3.19
C PRO A 14 -4.92 -24.48 -3.20
N PRO A 15 -4.28 -24.20 -4.35
CA PRO A 15 -3.14 -23.31 -4.37
C PRO A 15 -3.63 -21.85 -4.44
N ALA A 16 -2.91 -20.94 -3.79
CA ALA A 16 -2.96 -19.47 -3.94
C ALA A 16 -4.14 -18.65 -3.35
N ALA A 17 -5.27 -19.23 -2.92
CA ALA A 17 -6.40 -18.44 -2.37
C ALA A 17 -6.07 -17.57 -1.13
N GLY A 18 -5.00 -17.90 -0.39
CA GLY A 18 -4.62 -17.17 0.82
C GLY A 18 -3.92 -15.83 0.59
N ALA A 19 -3.17 -15.70 -0.51
CA ALA A 19 -2.38 -14.49 -0.81
C ALA A 19 -3.26 -13.38 -1.38
N GLU A 20 -4.11 -13.70 -2.36
CA GLU A 20 -5.09 -12.76 -2.94
C GLU A 20 -6.03 -12.22 -1.86
N ALA A 21 -6.59 -13.10 -1.01
CA ALA A 21 -7.42 -12.69 0.12
C ALA A 21 -6.68 -11.80 1.14
N LEU A 22 -5.35 -11.90 1.24
CA LEU A 22 -4.55 -11.07 2.15
C LEU A 22 -4.30 -9.68 1.56
N VAL A 23 -4.07 -9.59 0.25
CA VAL A 23 -3.98 -8.32 -0.47
C VAL A 23 -5.30 -7.57 -0.38
N ASP A 24 -6.41 -8.23 -0.66
CA ASP A 24 -7.75 -7.63 -0.56
C ASP A 24 -8.05 -7.13 0.86
N ARG A 25 -7.68 -7.91 1.88
CA ARG A 25 -7.82 -7.46 3.28
C ARG A 25 -7.00 -6.22 3.57
N ALA A 26 -5.77 -6.13 3.06
CA ALA A 26 -4.90 -4.97 3.28
C ALA A 26 -5.43 -3.71 2.58
N LEU A 27 -5.87 -3.84 1.32
CA LEU A 27 -6.50 -2.75 0.57
C LEU A 27 -7.78 -2.27 1.25
N ASN A 28 -8.66 -3.19 1.65
CA ASN A 28 -9.89 -2.85 2.35
C ASN A 28 -9.61 -2.19 3.71
N ALA A 29 -8.61 -2.67 4.46
CA ALA A 29 -8.19 -2.05 5.71
C ALA A 29 -7.63 -0.63 5.51
N ALA A 30 -6.84 -0.40 4.45
CA ALA A 30 -6.34 0.92 4.10
C ALA A 30 -7.47 1.86 3.67
N LEU A 31 -8.39 1.39 2.82
CA LEU A 31 -9.56 2.14 2.38
C LEU A 31 -10.45 2.51 3.57
N ALA A 32 -10.75 1.56 4.46
CA ALA A 32 -11.57 1.82 5.65
C ALA A 32 -10.93 2.87 6.58
N ALA A 33 -9.61 2.75 6.83
CA ALA A 33 -8.89 3.76 7.61
C ALA A 33 -8.92 5.14 6.93
N PHE A 34 -8.69 5.20 5.62
CA PHE A 34 -8.79 6.45 4.88
C PHE A 34 -10.20 7.06 4.96
N GLN A 35 -11.27 6.27 4.77
CA GLN A 35 -12.65 6.78 4.83
C GLN A 35 -12.99 7.33 6.23
N ALA A 36 -12.51 6.69 7.30
CA ALA A 36 -12.68 7.19 8.65
C ALA A 36 -11.91 8.51 8.89
N ALA A 37 -10.70 8.65 8.34
CA ALA A 37 -9.90 9.86 8.47
C ALA A 37 -10.38 11.02 7.56
N LYS A 38 -10.98 10.71 6.40
CA LYS A 38 -11.31 11.64 5.31
C LYS A 38 -12.02 12.93 5.75
N PRO A 39 -13.01 12.91 6.66
CA PRO A 39 -13.69 14.13 7.12
C PRO A 39 -12.75 15.16 7.78
N HIS A 40 -11.57 14.74 8.23
CA HIS A 40 -10.60 15.56 8.97
C HIS A 40 -9.36 15.96 8.15
N LEU A 41 -9.23 15.49 6.90
CA LEU A 41 -8.03 15.74 6.07
C LEU A 41 -8.08 17.05 5.28
N GLY A 42 -9.26 17.65 5.11
CA GLY A 42 -9.45 18.81 4.24
C GLY A 42 -9.39 18.42 2.75
N ARG A 43 -9.08 19.40 1.88
CA ARG A 43 -8.96 19.18 0.42
C ARG A 43 -7.58 18.66 0.03
N GLU A 44 -6.55 19.11 0.72
CA GLU A 44 -5.16 18.76 0.50
C GLU A 44 -4.47 18.67 1.87
N LEU A 45 -3.59 17.69 2.03
CA LEU A 45 -2.73 17.58 3.21
C LEU A 45 -1.32 17.18 2.75
N PHE A 46 -0.30 17.91 3.20
CA PHE A 46 1.10 17.66 2.84
C PHE A 46 1.36 17.64 1.32
N GLY A 47 0.59 18.40 0.54
CA GLY A 47 0.68 18.39 -0.93
C GLY A 47 0.03 17.17 -1.60
N VAL A 48 -0.75 16.38 -0.86
CA VAL A 48 -1.53 15.25 -1.38
C VAL A 48 -2.99 15.69 -1.55
N ASP A 49 -3.48 15.68 -2.79
CA ASP A 49 -4.90 15.89 -3.10
C ASP A 49 -5.73 14.72 -2.54
N VAL A 50 -6.61 15.02 -1.59
CA VAL A 50 -7.39 14.02 -0.84
C VAL A 50 -8.43 13.33 -1.73
N ALA A 51 -8.97 14.02 -2.74
CA ALA A 51 -9.91 13.43 -3.68
C ALA A 51 -9.19 12.48 -4.65
N ALA A 52 -8.06 12.92 -5.22
CA ALA A 52 -7.22 12.07 -6.07
C ALA A 52 -6.75 10.81 -5.33
N TYR A 53 -6.34 10.95 -4.07
CA TYR A 53 -5.96 9.83 -3.21
C TYR A 53 -7.14 8.89 -2.92
N SER A 54 -8.32 9.44 -2.63
CA SER A 54 -9.56 8.67 -2.46
C SER A 54 -9.85 7.82 -3.70
N ASP A 55 -9.77 8.41 -4.89
CA ASP A 55 -10.06 7.72 -6.15
C ASP A 55 -8.99 6.68 -6.50
N ALA A 56 -7.71 7.00 -6.27
CA ALA A 56 -6.62 6.05 -6.47
C ALA A 56 -6.78 4.81 -5.58
N LEU A 57 -7.11 5.00 -4.30
CA LEU A 57 -7.28 3.92 -3.33
C LEU A 57 -8.57 3.10 -3.54
N ALA A 58 -9.68 3.76 -3.88
CA ALA A 58 -10.99 3.10 -4.01
C ALA A 58 -11.27 2.54 -5.40
N LEU A 59 -10.77 3.19 -6.45
CA LEU A 59 -11.12 2.87 -7.84
C LEU A 59 -9.92 2.38 -8.65
N GLY A 60 -8.70 2.44 -8.10
CA GLY A 60 -7.48 2.12 -8.84
C GLY A 60 -7.22 3.08 -10.01
N ARG A 61 -7.88 4.25 -10.05
CA ARG A 61 -7.71 5.25 -11.10
C ARG A 61 -8.12 6.63 -10.60
N PHE A 62 -7.42 7.66 -11.07
CA PHE A 62 -7.65 9.04 -10.62
C PHE A 62 -7.17 10.06 -11.65
N ARG A 63 -7.67 11.30 -11.57
CA ARG A 63 -7.13 12.43 -12.31
C ARG A 63 -5.91 12.96 -11.55
N SER A 64 -4.74 12.97 -12.16
CA SER A 64 -3.51 13.44 -11.51
C SER A 64 -3.15 14.87 -11.93
N GLY A 65 -3.05 15.77 -10.94
CA GLY A 65 -2.40 17.06 -11.14
C GLY A 65 -0.87 16.96 -11.20
N HIS A 66 -0.28 15.98 -10.50
CA HIS A 66 1.17 15.79 -10.42
C HIS A 66 1.76 15.16 -11.70
N TRP A 67 1.16 14.07 -12.19
CA TRP A 67 1.61 13.36 -13.39
C TRP A 67 0.99 13.91 -14.69
N GLY A 68 -0.09 14.69 -14.56
CA GLY A 68 -0.92 15.09 -15.67
C GLY A 68 -1.81 13.95 -16.17
N GLY A 69 -3.01 14.28 -16.64
CA GLY A 69 -3.91 13.28 -17.23
C GLY A 69 -4.59 12.39 -16.19
N THR A 70 -5.06 11.23 -16.66
CA THR A 70 -5.64 10.18 -15.81
C THR A 70 -4.60 9.10 -15.60
N VAL A 71 -4.42 8.67 -14.35
CA VAL A 71 -3.49 7.61 -13.96
C VAL A 71 -4.28 6.44 -13.40
N ALA A 72 -3.90 5.22 -13.80
CA ALA A 72 -4.37 3.97 -13.22
C ALA A 72 -3.29 3.34 -12.32
N VAL A 73 -3.73 2.58 -11.34
CA VAL A 73 -2.88 1.79 -10.45
C VAL A 73 -3.06 0.33 -10.84
N ASP A 74 -1.95 -0.32 -11.17
CA ASP A 74 -1.93 -1.76 -11.47
C ASP A 74 -1.25 -2.51 -10.33
N LEU A 75 -1.91 -3.53 -9.78
CA LEU A 75 -1.37 -4.33 -8.69
C LEU A 75 -0.61 -5.53 -9.26
N VAL A 76 0.68 -5.56 -9.01
CA VAL A 76 1.57 -6.58 -9.57
C VAL A 76 2.19 -7.39 -8.44
N SER A 77 2.16 -8.72 -8.55
CA SER A 77 2.95 -9.58 -7.67
C SER A 77 4.43 -9.50 -8.07
N GLY A 78 5.29 -9.09 -7.14
CA GLY A 78 6.73 -9.03 -7.32
C GLY A 78 7.41 -10.37 -7.04
N ASP A 79 8.55 -10.61 -7.70
CA ASP A 79 9.41 -11.75 -7.43
C ASP A 79 10.52 -11.37 -6.43
N ALA A 80 10.96 -12.31 -5.59
CA ALA A 80 12.02 -12.08 -4.61
C ALA A 80 13.36 -11.62 -5.25
N LYS A 81 13.60 -11.97 -6.52
CA LYS A 81 14.78 -11.58 -7.29
C LYS A 81 14.68 -10.16 -7.85
N GLU A 82 13.51 -9.54 -7.81
CA GLU A 82 13.37 -8.13 -8.19
C GLU A 82 14.08 -7.26 -7.15
N ALA A 83 14.93 -6.33 -7.61
CA ALA A 83 15.81 -5.54 -6.75
C ALA A 83 15.06 -4.80 -5.62
N GLY A 84 13.83 -4.35 -5.86
CA GLY A 84 12.97 -3.73 -4.84
C GLY A 84 12.50 -4.70 -3.77
N CYS A 85 12.16 -5.94 -4.14
CA CYS A 85 11.62 -6.94 -3.22
C CYS A 85 12.64 -7.56 -2.28
N GLY A 86 13.94 -7.37 -2.52
CA GLY A 86 14.98 -7.69 -1.53
C GLY A 86 15.00 -6.72 -0.33
N ARG A 87 14.26 -5.61 -0.38
CA ARG A 87 14.32 -4.52 0.62
C ARG A 87 12.97 -4.09 1.17
N TYR A 88 11.90 -4.23 0.39
CA TYR A 88 10.60 -3.65 0.71
C TYR A 88 9.48 -4.70 0.65
N ALA A 89 8.44 -4.48 1.44
CA ALA A 89 7.21 -5.27 1.38
C ALA A 89 6.34 -4.89 0.17
N ALA A 90 6.38 -3.63 -0.25
CA ALA A 90 5.83 -3.17 -1.52
C ALA A 90 6.64 -1.97 -2.00
N PHE A 91 6.48 -1.61 -3.28
CA PHE A 91 6.99 -0.36 -3.83
C PHE A 91 6.21 0.01 -5.09
N VAL A 92 6.25 1.27 -5.49
CA VAL A 92 5.70 1.72 -6.78
C VAL A 92 6.77 1.90 -7.85
N ARG A 93 6.45 1.56 -9.10
CA ARG A 93 7.30 1.88 -10.26
C ARG A 93 6.90 3.25 -10.81
N LEU A 94 7.69 4.27 -10.48
CA LEU A 94 7.52 5.65 -10.96
C LEU A 94 8.53 6.00 -12.07
N PRO A 95 8.24 7.00 -12.92
CA PRO A 95 6.94 7.66 -13.12
C PRO A 95 5.92 6.71 -13.81
N PRO A 96 4.64 7.11 -13.98
CA PRO A 96 3.69 6.32 -14.76
C PRO A 96 4.21 5.99 -16.16
N ARG A 97 3.95 4.75 -16.62
CA ARG A 97 4.19 4.32 -18.00
C ARG A 97 2.84 4.13 -18.68
N ASP A 98 2.62 4.84 -19.80
CA ASP A 98 1.34 4.82 -20.53
C ASP A 98 0.13 5.09 -19.63
N GLY A 99 0.28 6.00 -18.65
CA GLY A 99 -0.77 6.34 -17.69
C GLY A 99 -0.97 5.33 -16.56
N VAL A 100 -0.06 4.36 -16.38
CA VAL A 100 -0.17 3.33 -15.34
C VAL A 100 1.01 3.39 -14.38
N ILE A 101 0.74 3.37 -13.07
CA ILE A 101 1.73 3.12 -12.03
C ILE A 101 1.52 1.70 -11.50
N ALA A 102 2.57 0.88 -11.56
CA ALA A 102 2.54 -0.45 -10.94
C ALA A 102 2.84 -0.33 -9.44
N LEU A 103 1.92 -0.81 -8.60
CA LEU A 103 2.13 -1.08 -7.18
C LEU A 103 2.54 -2.54 -7.05
N VAL A 104 3.83 -2.76 -6.78
CA VAL A 104 4.44 -4.07 -6.70
C VAL A 104 4.35 -4.59 -5.27
N LEU A 105 3.71 -5.73 -5.07
CA LEU A 105 3.60 -6.41 -3.79
C LEU A 105 4.66 -7.52 -3.71
N CYS A 106 5.61 -7.36 -2.80
CA CYS A 106 6.71 -8.28 -2.64
C CYS A 106 6.35 -9.45 -1.70
N PRO A 107 7.10 -10.57 -1.72
CA PRO A 107 6.81 -11.73 -0.88
C PRO A 107 6.68 -11.39 0.62
N GLU A 108 7.50 -10.46 1.13
CA GLU A 108 7.45 -9.97 2.52
C GLU A 108 6.10 -9.33 2.89
N PHE A 109 5.34 -8.82 1.92
CA PHE A 109 3.97 -8.32 2.16
C PHE A 109 3.06 -9.40 2.75
N SER A 110 3.28 -10.66 2.37
CA SER A 110 2.46 -11.79 2.79
C SER A 110 2.89 -12.41 4.12
N THR A 111 3.90 -11.85 4.80
CA THR A 111 4.37 -12.32 6.11
C THR A 111 3.22 -12.31 7.13
N PRO A 112 2.93 -13.43 7.83
CA PRO A 112 1.87 -13.49 8.83
C PRO A 112 2.04 -12.48 9.98
N GLY A 113 0.94 -12.01 10.56
CA GLY A 113 0.96 -11.13 11.75
C GLY A 113 1.29 -9.65 11.48
N ALA A 114 1.44 -9.24 10.21
CA ALA A 114 1.83 -7.88 9.83
C ALA A 114 0.67 -6.98 9.37
N ASP A 115 -0.56 -7.17 9.85
CA ASP A 115 -1.75 -6.48 9.32
C ASP A 115 -1.69 -4.94 9.43
N ALA A 116 -1.19 -4.42 10.56
CA ALA A 116 -1.00 -2.98 10.73
C ALA A 116 0.05 -2.42 9.76
N LEU A 117 1.17 -3.15 9.62
CA LEU A 117 2.24 -2.82 8.69
C LEU A 117 1.75 -2.85 7.25
N ARG A 118 0.97 -3.86 6.84
CA ARG A 118 0.38 -3.93 5.49
C ARG A 118 -0.52 -2.74 5.18
N ARG A 119 -1.41 -2.39 6.11
CA ARG A 119 -2.27 -1.21 5.96
C ARG A 119 -1.41 0.04 5.78
N LEU A 120 -0.43 0.26 6.66
CA LEU A 120 0.48 1.39 6.57
C LEU A 120 1.23 1.42 5.22
N THR A 121 1.73 0.27 4.76
CA THR A 121 2.41 0.13 3.47
C THR A 121 1.50 0.54 2.32
N ILE A 122 0.26 0.05 2.25
CA ILE A 122 -0.69 0.46 1.20
C ILE A 122 -0.96 1.97 1.26
N LEU A 123 -1.19 2.52 2.46
CA LEU A 123 -1.41 3.96 2.62
C LEU A 123 -0.20 4.78 2.14
N HIS A 124 1.00 4.34 2.49
CA HIS A 124 2.26 4.96 2.12
C HIS A 124 2.50 4.94 0.60
N GLU A 125 2.46 3.76 0.00
CA GLU A 125 2.70 3.60 -1.45
C GLU A 125 1.67 4.37 -2.28
N MET A 126 0.42 4.46 -1.82
CA MET A 126 -0.62 5.22 -2.52
C MET A 126 -0.33 6.74 -2.51
N VAL A 127 0.42 7.25 -1.53
CA VAL A 127 0.90 8.64 -1.60
C VAL A 127 1.91 8.82 -2.71
N HIS A 128 2.81 7.85 -2.92
CA HIS A 128 3.76 7.90 -4.02
C HIS A 128 3.06 7.84 -5.39
N VAL A 129 2.00 7.02 -5.50
CA VAL A 129 1.13 7.00 -6.68
C VAL A 129 0.57 8.40 -6.97
N VAL A 130 0.08 9.11 -5.96
CA VAL A 130 -0.68 10.36 -6.15
C VAL A 130 0.21 11.60 -6.26
N ALA A 131 1.26 11.67 -5.43
CA ALA A 131 2.02 12.90 -5.19
C ALA A 131 3.53 12.77 -5.50
N GLY A 132 4.03 11.58 -5.87
CA GLY A 132 5.43 11.35 -6.21
C GLY A 132 6.32 10.88 -5.05
N PRO A 133 7.65 10.76 -5.25
CA PRO A 133 8.55 9.87 -4.49
C PRO A 133 9.01 10.38 -3.11
N ASP A 134 8.44 11.44 -2.55
CA ASP A 134 8.87 11.96 -1.25
C ASP A 134 8.42 11.02 -0.10
N GLU A 135 9.38 10.26 0.43
CA GLU A 135 9.22 9.28 1.51
C GLU A 135 8.66 9.91 2.80
N CYS A 136 9.12 11.13 3.13
CA CYS A 136 8.71 11.81 4.36
C CYS A 136 7.27 12.31 4.26
N ARG A 137 6.87 12.84 3.10
CA ARG A 137 5.47 13.17 2.81
C ARG A 137 4.58 11.93 2.89
N ALA A 138 4.99 10.84 2.22
CA ALA A 138 4.23 9.61 2.17
C ALA A 138 4.01 9.03 3.57
N MET A 139 5.06 8.98 4.39
CA MET A 139 4.95 8.48 5.75
C MET A 139 4.15 9.42 6.67
N ALA A 140 4.34 10.74 6.59
CA ALA A 140 3.59 11.69 7.39
C ALA A 140 2.07 11.63 7.10
N PHE A 141 1.70 11.55 5.82
CA PHE A 141 0.31 11.44 5.41
C PHE A 141 -0.30 10.11 5.85
N ALA A 142 0.39 8.98 5.65
CA ALA A 142 -0.08 7.67 6.07
C ALA A 142 -0.24 7.57 7.60
N ALA A 143 0.73 8.06 8.38
CA ALA A 143 0.64 8.13 9.84
C ALA A 143 -0.51 9.02 10.30
N ARG A 144 -0.77 10.16 9.62
CA ARG A 144 -1.91 11.03 9.91
C ARG A 144 -3.24 10.32 9.68
N ILE A 145 -3.38 9.56 8.60
CA ILE A 145 -4.58 8.74 8.36
C ILE A 145 -4.79 7.76 9.52
N GLU A 146 -3.76 7.00 9.90
CA GLU A 146 -3.90 6.04 10.99
C GLU A 146 -4.27 6.72 12.31
N HIS A 147 -3.61 7.82 12.65
CA HIS A 147 -3.91 8.58 13.87
C HIS A 147 -5.36 9.06 13.90
N LEU A 148 -5.86 9.65 12.80
CA LEU A 148 -7.23 10.14 12.73
C LEU A 148 -8.27 9.01 12.74
N ALA A 149 -7.97 7.89 12.10
CA ALA A 149 -8.90 6.77 11.98
C ALA A 149 -8.93 5.86 13.22
N LEU A 150 -7.78 5.69 13.88
CA LEU A 150 -7.56 4.66 14.90
C LEU A 150 -7.14 5.22 16.26
N GLY A 151 -6.93 6.53 16.38
CA GLY A 151 -6.40 7.19 17.58
C GLY A 151 -4.91 6.90 17.85
N ARG A 152 -4.25 6.17 16.96
CA ARG A 152 -2.83 5.77 17.03
C ARG A 152 -2.29 5.52 15.63
N PHE A 153 -0.99 5.55 15.46
CA PHE A 153 -0.34 5.16 14.21
C PHE A 153 0.74 4.11 14.45
N THR A 154 1.10 3.37 13.41
CA THR A 154 2.14 2.34 13.46
C THR A 154 3.49 3.01 13.74
N PRO A 155 4.28 2.54 14.74
CA PRO A 155 5.59 3.13 15.04
C PRO A 155 6.56 3.05 13.86
N VAL A 156 7.09 4.19 13.44
CA VAL A 156 7.92 4.34 12.23
C VAL A 156 9.20 5.14 12.48
N GLU A 157 9.64 5.28 13.74
CA GLU A 157 10.78 6.11 14.12
C GLU A 157 12.07 5.69 13.42
N ARG A 158 12.28 4.38 13.24
CA ARG A 158 13.44 3.86 12.51
C ARG A 158 13.41 4.29 11.04
N TYR A 159 12.25 4.14 10.39
CA TYR A 159 12.05 4.53 9.01
C TYR A 159 12.19 6.05 8.85
N TRP A 160 11.59 6.83 9.74
CA TRP A 160 11.63 8.29 9.75
C TRP A 160 13.06 8.84 9.85
N ARG A 161 13.87 8.26 10.75
CA ARG A 161 15.29 8.61 10.87
C ARG A 161 16.10 8.17 9.66
N ALA A 162 15.87 6.95 9.14
CA ALA A 162 16.62 6.42 8.01
C ALA A 162 16.43 7.26 6.73
N ASN A 163 15.26 7.88 6.56
CA ASN A 163 14.95 8.78 5.45
C ASN A 163 15.25 10.26 5.75
N GLY A 164 15.87 10.59 6.90
CA GLY A 164 16.26 11.96 7.22
C GLY A 164 15.10 12.94 7.45
N CYS A 165 13.91 12.44 7.82
CA CYS A 165 12.69 13.24 7.81
C CYS A 165 12.61 14.33 8.89
N ALA A 166 13.46 14.29 9.93
CA ALA A 166 13.45 15.24 11.04
C ALA A 166 13.77 16.70 10.63
N GLY A 167 14.42 16.92 9.49
CA GLY A 167 14.72 18.25 8.96
C GLY A 167 13.78 18.70 7.84
N THR A 168 12.74 17.92 7.54
CA THR A 168 11.79 18.23 6.47
C THR A 168 10.63 19.10 6.98
N GLY A 169 9.82 19.63 6.07
CA GLY A 169 8.57 20.33 6.42
C GLY A 169 7.43 19.41 6.87
N PHE A 170 7.67 18.10 6.98
CA PHE A 170 6.65 17.10 7.36
C PHE A 170 6.83 16.65 8.81
N SER A 171 5.73 16.27 9.46
CA SER A 171 5.73 15.85 10.87
C SER A 171 4.82 14.65 11.11
N LEU A 172 5.25 13.74 11.98
CA LEU A 172 4.41 12.66 12.51
C LEU A 172 3.38 13.21 13.53
N PRO A 173 2.22 12.56 13.71
CA PRO A 173 1.20 12.93 14.70
C PRO A 173 1.65 12.76 16.16
#